data_AF-A0A524CR38-F1
#
_entry.id   AF-A0A524CR38-F1
#
_cell.length_a   1.000
_cell.length_b   1.000
_cell.length_c   1.000
_cell.angle_alpha   90.00
_cell.angle_beta   90.00
_cell.angle_gamma   90.00
#
_symmetry.space_group_name_H-M   'P 1'
#
loop_
_entity.id
_entity.type
_entity.pdbx_description
1 polymer ?
#
loop_
_entity_poly.entity_id
_entity_poly.type
_entity_poly.pdbx_seq_one_letter_code
_entity_poly.pdbx_strand_id
1 'polypeptide(L)'
;MVDNTTKLINILREQIEIEEKTLEELSELEDSASETAVRLVYLDLRLDTWKHVKFLEGVIETLTTTPCDQWSAKGQRYVDRVKMERKMRGLMSNETSMAKLAGKAASLMDDPIGSFLMAHLAEDERRHEENLEQVISIVKQLPLQPKKGEKGTDIVCPPD
;
A
#
# COMPACT_ATOMS: atom_id res chain seq x y z
N MET A 1 -26.71 2.65 18.55
CA MET A 1 -26.09 1.59 17.72
C MET A 1 -24.78 2.15 17.23
N VAL A 2 -23.63 1.56 17.62
CA VAL A 2 -22.33 1.98 17.09
C VAL A 2 -22.28 1.53 15.63
N ASP A 3 -22.08 2.48 14.72
CA ASP A 3 -21.95 2.24 13.28
C ASP A 3 -20.82 1.23 13.00
N ASN A 4 -21.02 0.34 12.02
CA ASN A 4 -20.01 -0.66 11.65
C ASN A 4 -18.70 -0.01 11.20
N THR A 5 -18.77 1.18 10.59
CA THR A 5 -17.59 1.99 10.24
C THR A 5 -16.80 2.40 11.48
N THR A 6 -17.48 2.82 12.55
CA THR A 6 -16.82 3.19 13.81
C THR A 6 -16.12 2.00 14.46
N LYS A 7 -16.74 0.81 14.42
CA LYS A 7 -16.11 -0.42 14.93
C LYS A 7 -14.86 -0.77 14.13
N LEU A 8 -14.93 -0.69 12.80
CA LEU A 8 -13.79 -0.93 11.92
C LEU A 8 -12.64 0.05 12.20
N ILE A 9 -12.94 1.36 12.29
CA ILE A 9 -11.93 2.37 12.60
C ILE A 9 -11.25 2.10 13.95
N ASN A 10 -11.99 1.68 14.97
CA ASN A 10 -11.40 1.35 16.26
C ASN A 10 -10.44 0.16 16.18
N ILE A 11 -10.81 -0.90 15.45
CA ILE A 11 -9.91 -2.06 15.22
C ILE A 11 -8.63 -1.61 14.51
N LEU A 12 -8.75 -0.77 13.48
CA LEU A 12 -7.57 -0.28 12.75
C LEU A 12 -6.66 0.57 13.65
N ARG A 13 -7.22 1.36 14.57
CA ARG A 13 -6.44 2.12 15.55
C ARG A 13 -5.75 1.23 16.56
N GLU A 14 -6.44 0.22 17.09
CA GLU A 14 -5.84 -0.77 17.98
C GLU A 14 -4.67 -1.49 17.30
N GLN A 15 -4.79 -1.80 16.01
CA GLN A 15 -3.69 -2.37 15.24
C GLN A 15 -2.52 -1.38 15.08
N ILE A 16 -2.79 -0.11 14.76
CA ILE A 16 -1.73 0.93 14.69
C ILE A 16 -0.96 1.02 16.02
N GLU A 17 -1.65 1.03 17.16
CA GLU A 17 -0.99 1.10 18.48
C GLU A 17 -0.07 -0.10 18.74
N ILE A 18 -0.40 -1.28 18.22
CA ILE A 18 0.46 -2.47 18.33
C ILE A 18 1.68 -2.30 17.41
N GLU A 19 1.47 -1.94 16.15
CA GLU A 19 2.54 -1.78 15.17
C GLU A 19 3.53 -0.66 15.58
N GLU A 20 3.05 0.43 16.17
CA GLU A 20 3.92 1.51 16.70
C GLU A 20 4.80 1.03 17.86
N LYS A 21 4.27 0.22 18.78
CA LYS A 21 5.09 -0.38 19.85
C LYS A 21 6.11 -1.35 19.28
N THR A 22 5.70 -2.17 18.31
CA THR A 22 6.60 -3.11 17.63
C THR A 22 7.71 -2.38 16.88
N LEU A 23 7.44 -1.19 16.30
CA LEU A 23 8.48 -0.36 15.67
C LEU A 23 9.56 0.07 16.66
N GLU A 24 9.16 0.52 17.85
CA GLU A 24 10.09 0.91 18.91
C GLU A 24 10.96 -0.28 19.33
N GLU A 25 10.33 -1.42 19.61
CA GLU A 25 11.05 -2.66 19.97
C GLU A 25 12.03 -3.12 18.87
N LEU A 26 11.60 -3.10 17.60
CA LEU A 26 12.46 -3.49 16.48
C LEU A 26 13.64 -2.53 16.29
N SER A 27 13.46 -1.23 16.57
CA SER A 27 14.57 -0.27 16.51
C SER A 27 15.62 -0.58 17.57
N GLU A 28 15.22 -0.91 18.80
CA GLU A 28 16.15 -1.29 19.87
C GLU A 28 16.87 -2.61 19.57
N LEU A 29 16.16 -3.58 18.99
CA LEU A 29 16.74 -4.86 18.56
C LEU A 29 17.74 -4.68 17.41
N GLU A 30 17.43 -3.81 16.44
CA GLU A 30 18.35 -3.47 15.35
C GLU A 30 19.65 -2.85 15.89
N ASP A 31 19.53 -1.87 16.78
CA ASP A 31 20.67 -1.16 17.37
C ASP A 31 21.55 -2.07 18.25
N SER A 32 20.94 -3.02 18.95
CA SER A 32 21.64 -3.94 19.86
C SER A 32 22.22 -5.18 19.17
N ALA A 33 21.78 -5.51 17.95
CA ALA A 33 22.29 -6.65 17.21
C ALA A 33 23.77 -6.48 16.83
N SER A 34 24.62 -7.40 17.28
CA SER A 34 26.05 -7.43 16.94
C SER A 34 26.33 -8.02 15.56
N GLU A 35 25.47 -8.93 15.11
CA GLU A 35 25.59 -9.59 13.80
C GLU A 35 24.88 -8.79 12.72
N THR A 36 25.62 -8.44 11.65
CA THR A 36 25.09 -7.65 10.53
C THR A 36 23.87 -8.31 9.87
N ALA A 37 23.90 -9.64 9.70
CA ALA A 37 22.80 -10.37 9.08
C ALA A 37 21.51 -10.32 9.92
N VAL A 38 21.64 -10.43 11.25
CA VAL A 38 20.52 -10.29 12.18
C VAL A 38 19.99 -8.85 12.19
N ARG A 39 20.88 -7.85 12.15
CA ARG A 39 20.48 -6.45 12.03
C ARG A 39 19.65 -6.20 10.76
N LEU A 40 20.03 -6.80 9.64
CA LEU A 40 19.27 -6.70 8.40
C LEU A 40 17.86 -7.28 8.52
N VAL A 41 17.68 -8.39 9.26
CA VAL A 41 16.35 -8.95 9.53
C VAL A 41 15.49 -7.99 10.35
N TYR A 42 16.04 -7.37 11.41
CA TYR A 42 15.29 -6.39 12.19
C TYR A 42 14.95 -5.13 11.40
N LEU A 43 15.87 -4.67 10.55
CA LEU A 43 15.62 -3.56 9.64
C LEU A 43 14.47 -3.86 8.68
N ASP A 44 14.46 -5.05 8.08
CA ASP A 44 13.41 -5.49 7.15
C ASP A 44 12.03 -5.49 7.84
N LEU A 45 11.94 -6.15 9.00
CA LEU A 45 10.72 -6.15 9.81
C LEU A 45 10.29 -4.73 10.20
N ARG A 46 11.22 -3.85 10.58
CA ARG A 46 10.90 -2.49 10.98
C ARG A 46 10.33 -1.67 9.82
N LEU A 47 10.88 -1.82 8.61
CA LEU A 47 10.36 -1.16 7.43
C LEU A 47 8.96 -1.66 7.06
N ASP A 48 8.72 -2.96 7.23
CA ASP A 48 7.41 -3.57 7.00
C ASP A 48 6.35 -3.12 8.02
N THR A 49 6.68 -3.12 9.31
CA THR A 49 5.81 -2.59 10.36
C THR A 49 5.49 -1.11 10.11
N TRP A 50 6.46 -0.30 9.67
CA TRP A 50 6.23 1.10 9.33
C TRP A 50 5.29 1.25 8.13
N LYS A 51 5.49 0.43 7.10
CA LYS A 51 4.60 0.34 5.93
C LYS A 51 3.17 0.00 6.35
N HIS A 52 2.98 -0.93 7.30
CA HIS A 52 1.65 -1.29 7.81
C HIS A 52 0.96 -0.12 8.52
N VAL A 53 1.67 0.61 9.40
CA VAL A 53 1.13 1.80 10.06
C VAL A 53 0.61 2.80 9.01
N LYS A 54 1.43 3.11 8.00
CA LYS A 54 1.04 4.06 6.94
C LYS A 54 -0.13 3.57 6.09
N PHE A 55 -0.19 2.27 5.83
CA PHE A 55 -1.32 1.68 5.13
C PHE A 55 -2.61 1.81 5.94
N LEU A 56 -2.58 1.48 7.23
CA LEU A 56 -3.74 1.56 8.12
C LEU A 56 -4.25 3.00 8.30
N GLU A 57 -3.33 3.97 8.44
CA GLU A 57 -3.66 5.41 8.44
C GLU A 57 -4.42 5.81 7.16
N GLY A 58 -3.92 5.41 5.99
CA GLY A 58 -4.56 5.71 4.71
C GLY A 58 -5.93 5.05 4.52
N VAL A 59 -6.13 3.85 5.09
CA VAL A 59 -7.45 3.20 5.11
C VAL A 59 -8.43 3.97 5.99
N ILE A 60 -8.01 4.43 7.17
CA ILE A 60 -8.84 5.27 8.04
C ILE A 60 -9.21 6.58 7.35
N GLU A 61 -8.26 7.23 6.67
CA GLU A 61 -8.52 8.44 5.87
C GLU A 61 -9.58 8.18 4.79
N THR A 62 -9.47 7.05 4.08
CA THR A 62 -10.43 6.65 3.04
C THR A 62 -11.83 6.41 3.61
N LEU A 63 -11.94 5.84 4.82
CA LEU A 63 -13.21 5.60 5.50
C LEU A 63 -13.86 6.87 6.06
N THR A 64 -13.07 7.91 6.34
CA THR A 64 -13.53 9.15 6.97
C THR A 64 -13.74 10.29 5.99
N THR A 65 -13.12 10.21 4.81
CA THR A 65 -13.22 11.23 3.77
C THR A 65 -14.41 10.95 2.85
N THR A 66 -15.32 11.92 2.72
CA THR A 66 -16.41 11.84 1.73
C THR A 66 -15.95 12.48 0.41
N PRO A 67 -15.93 11.75 -0.72
CA PRO A 67 -15.59 12.35 -2.00
C PRO A 67 -16.68 13.33 -2.46
N CYS A 68 -16.29 14.54 -2.88
CA CYS A 68 -17.20 15.45 -3.58
C CYS A 68 -17.52 14.90 -4.98
N ASP A 69 -18.80 14.86 -5.34
CA ASP A 69 -19.27 14.35 -6.63
C ASP A 69 -19.81 15.48 -7.51
N GLN A 70 -19.01 15.86 -8.51
CA GLN A 70 -19.31 16.87 -9.54
C GLN A 70 -19.01 16.32 -10.94
N TRP A 71 -19.58 16.94 -11.99
CA TRP A 71 -19.29 16.57 -13.39
C TRP A 71 -17.82 16.80 -13.78
N SER A 72 -17.24 17.94 -13.42
CA SER A 72 -15.81 18.25 -13.63
C SER A 72 -14.91 17.18 -13.00
N ALA A 73 -15.26 16.72 -11.80
CA ALA A 73 -14.56 15.64 -11.11
C ALA A 73 -14.65 14.30 -11.86
N LYS A 74 -15.73 14.01 -12.59
CA LYS A 74 -15.86 12.77 -13.39
C LYS A 74 -14.86 12.73 -14.54
N GLY A 75 -14.75 13.83 -15.30
CA GLY A 75 -13.79 13.95 -16.40
C GLY A 75 -12.35 13.85 -15.89
N GLN A 76 -12.06 14.55 -14.79
CA GLN A 76 -10.77 14.50 -14.12
C GLN A 76 -10.43 13.09 -13.63
N ARG A 77 -11.35 12.39 -12.95
CA ARG A 77 -11.17 11.00 -12.51
C ARG A 77 -10.88 10.05 -13.67
N TYR A 78 -11.51 10.22 -14.83
CA TYR A 78 -11.19 9.39 -16.01
C TYR A 78 -9.75 9.63 -16.49
N VAL A 79 -9.36 10.90 -16.67
CA VAL A 79 -7.99 11.27 -17.08
C VAL A 79 -6.97 10.75 -16.08
N ASP A 80 -7.25 10.89 -14.78
CA ASP A 80 -6.37 10.42 -13.72
C ASP A 80 -6.24 8.90 -13.71
N ARG A 81 -7.31 8.16 -13.99
CA ARG A 81 -7.25 6.69 -14.14
C ARG A 81 -6.34 6.26 -15.29
N VAL A 82 -6.44 6.91 -16.45
CA VAL A 82 -5.58 6.59 -17.60
C VAL A 82 -4.11 6.90 -17.29
N LYS A 83 -3.83 8.05 -16.65
CA LYS A 83 -2.47 8.43 -16.22
C LYS A 83 -1.94 7.46 -15.16
N MET A 84 -2.77 7.09 -14.19
CA MET A 84 -2.46 6.14 -13.13
C MET A 84 -2.11 4.77 -13.72
N GLU A 85 -2.95 4.21 -14.61
CA GLU A 85 -2.67 2.92 -15.26
C GLU A 85 -1.31 2.95 -15.96
N ARG A 86 -1.03 3.98 -16.76
CA ARG A 86 0.25 4.10 -17.46
C ARG A 86 1.43 4.12 -16.49
N LYS A 87 1.32 4.87 -15.39
CA LYS A 87 2.37 4.94 -14.36
C LYS A 87 2.54 3.60 -13.64
N MET A 88 1.45 2.96 -13.25
CA MET A 88 1.47 1.66 -12.56
C MET A 88 2.09 0.57 -13.44
N ARG A 89 1.79 0.52 -14.74
CA ARG A 89 2.47 -0.40 -15.67
C ARG A 89 3.97 -0.14 -15.78
N GLY A 90 4.38 1.13 -15.70
CA GLY A 90 5.79 1.49 -15.60
C GLY A 90 6.45 0.95 -14.32
N LEU A 91 5.77 1.09 -13.17
CA LEU A 91 6.22 0.55 -11.90
C LEU A 91 6.32 -0.98 -11.94
N MET A 92 5.31 -1.67 -12.46
CA MET A 92 5.33 -3.13 -12.64
C MET A 92 6.58 -3.60 -13.40
N SER A 93 6.96 -2.91 -14.48
CA SER A 93 8.17 -3.26 -15.23
C SER A 93 9.45 -3.11 -14.39
N ASN A 94 9.47 -2.17 -13.44
CA ASN A 94 10.56 -2.03 -12.50
C ASN A 94 10.51 -3.17 -11.47
N GLU A 95 9.35 -3.49 -10.90
CA GLU A 95 9.16 -4.61 -9.97
C GLU A 95 9.67 -5.93 -10.55
N THR A 96 9.27 -6.26 -11.78
CA THR A 96 9.75 -7.45 -12.50
C THR A 96 11.28 -7.47 -12.62
N SER A 97 11.89 -6.30 -12.86
CA SER A 97 13.33 -6.17 -13.02
C SER A 97 14.06 -6.31 -11.68
N MET A 98 13.53 -5.72 -10.62
CA MET A 98 14.03 -5.82 -9.25
C MET A 98 13.94 -7.27 -8.75
N ALA A 99 12.81 -7.95 -8.95
CA ALA A 99 12.63 -9.36 -8.63
C ALA A 99 13.68 -10.26 -9.29
N LYS A 100 13.98 -10.03 -10.57
CA LYS A 100 15.01 -10.78 -11.31
C LYS A 100 16.40 -10.54 -10.76
N LEU A 101 16.75 -9.30 -10.46
CA LEU A 101 18.06 -8.94 -9.92
C LEU A 101 18.24 -9.51 -8.51
N ALA A 102 17.23 -9.38 -7.65
CA ALA A 102 17.24 -9.93 -6.30
C ALA A 102 17.36 -11.46 -6.31
N GLY A 103 16.58 -12.14 -7.15
CA GLY A 103 16.67 -13.60 -7.31
C GLY A 103 18.03 -14.06 -7.83
N LYS A 104 18.63 -13.32 -8.77
CA LYS A 104 19.99 -13.60 -9.24
C LYS A 104 21.03 -13.40 -8.14
N ALA A 105 20.92 -12.33 -7.36
CA ALA A 105 21.81 -12.08 -6.23
C ALA A 105 21.70 -13.19 -5.18
N ALA A 106 20.49 -13.64 -4.85
CA ALA A 106 20.26 -14.78 -3.96
C ALA A 106 20.98 -16.05 -4.42
N SER A 107 20.94 -16.33 -5.74
CA SER A 107 21.56 -17.53 -6.33
C SER A 107 23.10 -17.52 -6.36
N LEU A 108 23.70 -16.34 -6.20
CA LEU A 108 25.16 -16.14 -6.23
C LEU A 108 25.77 -15.96 -4.83
N MET A 109 24.93 -15.93 -3.79
CA MET A 109 25.36 -15.63 -2.43
C MET A 109 25.66 -16.92 -1.66
N ASP A 110 26.85 -17.00 -1.05
CA ASP A 110 27.26 -18.13 -0.22
C ASP A 110 26.68 -18.05 1.21
N ASP A 111 26.40 -16.83 1.70
CA ASP A 111 25.82 -16.62 3.03
C ASP A 111 24.33 -17.04 3.05
N PRO A 112 23.94 -18.01 3.90
CA PRO A 112 22.57 -18.53 3.91
C PRO A 112 21.51 -17.49 4.30
N ILE A 113 21.84 -16.58 5.23
CA ILE A 113 20.89 -15.57 5.71
C ILE A 113 20.69 -14.52 4.62
N GLY A 114 21.76 -14.02 4.02
CA GLY A 114 21.69 -13.08 2.92
C GLY A 114 21.01 -13.67 1.69
N SER A 115 21.28 -14.94 1.35
CA SER A 115 20.58 -15.63 0.26
C SER A 115 19.07 -15.72 0.53
N PHE A 116 18.68 -16.05 1.77
CA PHE A 116 17.28 -16.06 2.22
C PHE A 116 16.64 -14.67 2.10
N LEU A 117 17.28 -13.61 2.61
CA LEU A 117 16.76 -12.24 2.54
C LEU A 117 16.60 -11.74 1.09
N MET A 118 17.56 -12.04 0.22
CA MET A 118 17.46 -11.67 -1.20
C MET A 118 16.37 -12.45 -1.94
N ALA A 119 16.14 -13.71 -1.56
CA ALA A 119 15.04 -14.50 -2.08
C ALA A 119 13.67 -13.98 -1.59
N HIS A 120 13.60 -13.54 -0.33
CA HIS A 120 12.41 -12.89 0.23
C HIS A 120 12.09 -11.60 -0.51
N LEU A 121 13.07 -10.69 -0.67
CA LEU A 121 12.91 -9.47 -1.45
C LEU A 121 12.44 -9.76 -2.88
N ALA A 122 13.00 -10.77 -3.54
CA ALA A 122 12.57 -11.14 -4.88
C ALA A 122 11.10 -11.60 -4.96
N GLU A 123 10.58 -12.20 -3.89
CA GLU A 123 9.18 -12.59 -3.79
C GLU A 123 8.27 -11.39 -3.51
N ASP A 124 8.72 -10.45 -2.69
CA ASP A 124 8.02 -9.20 -2.41
C ASP A 124 7.77 -8.40 -3.68
N GLU A 125 8.78 -8.22 -4.52
CA GLU A 125 8.62 -7.49 -5.78
C GLU A 125 7.66 -8.19 -6.75
N ARG A 126 7.59 -9.53 -6.74
CA ARG A 126 6.58 -10.26 -7.54
C ARG A 126 5.17 -9.99 -7.01
N ARG A 127 5.00 -10.01 -5.69
CA ARG A 127 3.72 -9.70 -5.05
C ARG A 127 3.33 -8.23 -5.31
N HIS A 128 4.28 -7.30 -5.33
CA HIS A 128 4.03 -5.91 -5.70
C HIS A 128 3.52 -5.78 -7.13
N GLU A 129 4.12 -6.49 -8.09
CA GLU A 129 3.65 -6.53 -9.48
C GLU A 129 2.20 -7.03 -9.58
N GLU A 130 1.87 -8.14 -8.89
CA GLU A 130 0.53 -8.71 -8.87
C GLU A 130 -0.49 -7.75 -8.25
N ASN A 131 -0.13 -7.11 -7.13
CA ASN A 131 -0.98 -6.13 -6.45
C ASN A 131 -1.27 -4.93 -7.36
N LEU A 132 -0.27 -4.42 -8.09
CA LEU A 132 -0.46 -3.32 -9.04
C LEU A 132 -1.44 -3.68 -10.16
N GLU A 133 -1.34 -4.88 -10.75
CA GLU A 133 -2.28 -5.33 -11.78
C GLU A 133 -3.70 -5.49 -11.22
N GLN A 134 -3.84 -6.03 -10.01
CA GLN A 134 -5.14 -6.13 -9.33
C GLN A 134 -5.77 -4.75 -9.09
N VAL A 135 -4.99 -3.77 -8.62
CA VAL A 135 -5.46 -2.39 -8.41
C VAL A 135 -5.91 -1.76 -9.73
N ILE A 136 -5.15 -1.91 -10.82
CA ILE A 136 -5.56 -1.45 -12.16
C ILE A 136 -6.92 -2.06 -12.54
N SER A 137 -7.07 -3.37 -12.33
CA SER A 137 -8.31 -4.10 -12.65
C SER A 137 -9.50 -3.58 -11.84
N ILE A 138 -9.36 -3.42 -10.52
CA ILE A 138 -10.40 -2.90 -9.64
C ILE A 138 -10.80 -1.48 -10.05
N VAL A 139 -9.83 -0.58 -10.21
CA VAL A 139 -10.09 0.83 -10.51
C VAL A 139 -10.78 1.02 -11.87
N LYS A 140 -10.48 0.16 -12.85
CA LYS A 140 -11.20 0.15 -14.15
C LYS A 140 -12.67 -0.23 -14.01
N GLN A 141 -12.99 -1.10 -13.06
CA GLN A 141 -14.36 -1.56 -12.81
C GLN A 141 -15.16 -0.60 -11.92
N LEU A 142 -14.50 0.22 -11.10
CA LEU A 142 -15.18 1.20 -10.26
C LEU A 142 -15.94 2.24 -11.09
N PRO A 143 -17.15 2.66 -10.69
CA PRO A 143 -17.84 3.74 -11.38
C PRO A 143 -17.05 5.05 -11.26
N LEU A 144 -17.10 5.92 -12.28
CA LEU A 144 -16.44 7.24 -12.23
C LEU A 144 -17.11 8.18 -11.21
N GLN A 145 -18.37 7.91 -10.87
CA GLN A 145 -19.13 8.60 -9.83
C GLN A 145 -19.82 7.55 -8.94
N PRO A 146 -19.59 7.56 -7.62
CA PRO A 146 -20.24 6.64 -6.70
C PRO A 146 -21.74 6.93 -6.55
N LYS A 147 -22.17 8.20 -6.73
CA LYS A 147 -23.59 8.58 -6.77
C LYS A 147 -24.03 8.92 -8.20
N LYS A 148 -25.24 8.49 -8.59
CA LYS A 148 -25.88 8.93 -9.84
C LYS A 148 -26.34 10.37 -9.66
N GLY A 149 -25.96 11.25 -10.58
CA GLY A 149 -26.49 12.62 -10.62
C GLY A 149 -28.00 12.61 -10.90
N GLU A 150 -28.70 13.61 -10.38
CA GLU A 150 -30.11 13.83 -10.72
C GLU A 150 -30.20 14.60 -12.05
N LYS A 151 -31.27 14.35 -12.82
CA LYS A 151 -31.43 14.99 -14.13
C LYS A 151 -31.59 16.51 -13.94
N GLY A 152 -30.61 17.27 -14.41
CA GLY A 152 -30.55 18.73 -14.27
C GLY A 152 -29.64 19.23 -13.15
N THR A 153 -28.91 18.34 -12.45
CA THR A 153 -27.89 18.72 -11.47
C THR A 153 -26.52 18.14 -11.85
N ASP A 154 -25.51 19.01 -11.93
CA ASP A 154 -24.11 18.61 -12.17
C ASP A 154 -23.36 18.28 -10.85
N ILE A 155 -24.04 18.38 -9.70
CA ILE A 155 -23.46 18.39 -8.36
C ILE A 155 -24.37 17.57 -7.42
N VAL A 156 -23.78 16.64 -6.65
CA VAL A 156 -24.49 15.80 -5.65
C VAL A 156 -24.21 16.26 -4.21
N CYS A 157 -23.39 17.30 -4.04
CA CYS A 157 -23.10 17.95 -2.76
C CYS A 157 -23.91 19.26 -2.62
N PRO A 158 -24.20 19.72 -1.39
CA PRO A 158 -24.78 21.04 -1.20
C PRO A 158 -23.83 22.12 -1.77
N PRO A 159 -24.36 23.14 -2.49
CA PRO A 159 -23.56 24.29 -2.88
C PRO A 159 -23.14 25.08 -1.63
N ASP A 160 -21.90 25.56 -1.61
CA ASP A 160 -21.38 26.47 -0.58
C ASP A 160 -22.16 27.79 -0.56
#